data_AF-A0A963Q4M2-F1
#
_entry.id   AF-A0A963Q4M2-F1
#
_cell.length_a   1.000
_cell.length_b   1.000
_cell.length_c   1.000
_cell.angle_alpha   90.00
_cell.angle_beta   90.00
_cell.angle_gamma   90.00
#
_symmetry.space_group_name_H-M   'P 1'
#
loop_
_entity.id
_entity.type
_entity.pdbx_description
1 polymer ?
#
loop_
_entity_poly.entity_id
_entity_poly.type
_entity_poly.pdbx_seq_one_letter_code
_entity_poly.pdbx_strand_id
1 'polypeptide(L)' 'MFTYTLRRLLTAIPTVLIISLVIFMLLELAPGDPMSDVPLTVPPEVKAKMREALGLDQPSYVRYLLWLK' A
#
# COMPACT_ATOMS: atom_id res chain seq x y z
N MET A 1 -32.12 3.66 15.73
CA MET A 1 -31.53 3.32 14.41
C MET A 1 -30.13 3.93 14.22
N PHE A 2 -29.92 5.24 14.44
CA PHE A 2 -28.61 5.90 14.25
C PHE A 2 -27.46 5.27 15.07
N THR A 3 -27.68 4.97 16.35
CA THR A 3 -26.67 4.32 17.22
C THR A 3 -26.30 2.91 16.75
N TYR A 4 -27.25 2.18 16.17
CA TYR A 4 -27.02 0.85 15.61
C TYR A 4 -26.18 0.93 14.32
N THR A 5 -26.50 1.87 13.44
CA THR A 5 -25.70 2.14 12.23
C THR A 5 -24.27 2.56 12.59
N LEU A 6 -24.09 3.43 13.59
CA LEU A 6 -22.78 3.91 14.02
C LEU A 6 -21.93 2.78 14.62
N ARG A 7 -22.54 1.91 15.44
CA ARG A 7 -21.87 0.74 16.00
C ARG A 7 -21.45 -0.24 14.90
N ARG A 8 -22.31 -0.44 13.90
CA ARG A 8 -22.01 -1.30 12.74
C ARG A 8 -20.87 -0.73 11.89
N LEU A 9 -20.84 0.60 11.69
CA LEU A 9 -19.75 1.28 10.98
C LEU A 9 -18.43 1.16 11.75
N LEU A 10 -18.46 1.37 13.06
CA LEU A 10 -17.28 1.21 13.93
C LEU A 10 -16.73 -0.22 13.93
N THR A 11 -17.59 -1.24 13.80
CA THR A 11 -17.12 -2.62 13.62
C THR A 11 -16.68 -2.95 12.20
N ALA A 12 -17.15 -2.23 11.19
CA ALA A 12 -16.75 -2.46 9.80
C ALA A 12 -15.36 -1.91 9.49
N ILE A 13 -15.00 -0.76 10.08
CA ILE A 13 -13.67 -0.14 9.94
C ILE A 13 -12.51 -1.11 10.25
N PRO A 14 -12.45 -1.78 11.41
CA PRO A 14 -11.36 -2.72 11.71
C PRO A 14 -11.36 -3.92 10.77
N THR A 15 -12.51 -4.41 10.33
CA THR A 15 -12.59 -5.50 9.36
C THR A 15 -11.95 -5.10 8.02
N VAL A 16 -12.28 -3.91 7.51
CA VAL A 16 -11.70 -3.40 6.26
C VAL A 16 -10.20 -3.15 6.42
N LEU A 17 -9.75 -2.62 7.56
CA LEU A 17 -8.34 -2.43 7.86
C LEU A 17 -7.56 -3.76 7.92
N ILE A 18 -8.13 -4.80 8.53
CA ILE A 18 -7.50 -6.13 8.56
C ILE A 18 -7.39 -6.69 7.15
N ILE A 19 -8.48 -6.64 6.36
CA ILE A 19 -8.46 -7.12 4.98
C ILE A 19 -7.44 -6.35 4.15
N SER A 20 -7.37 -5.02 4.30
CA SER A 20 -6.42 -4.20 3.55
C SER A 20 -4.98 -4.51 3.93
N LEU A 21 -4.71 -4.76 5.22
CA LEU A 21 -3.40 -5.17 5.71
C LEU A 21 -3.00 -6.54 5.17
N VAL A 22 -3.93 -7.49 5.10
CA VAL A 22 -3.69 -8.80 4.47
C VAL A 22 -3.39 -8.66 2.98
N ILE A 23 -4.16 -7.86 2.25
CA ILE A 23 -3.91 -7.61 0.82
C ILE A 23 -2.55 -6.95 0.62
N PHE A 24 -2.21 -5.95 1.44
CA PHE A 24 -0.91 -5.29 1.39
C PHE A 24 0.24 -6.26 1.62
N MET A 25 0.14 -7.12 2.64
CA MET A 25 1.14 -8.16 2.88
C MET A 25 1.25 -9.13 1.70
N LEU A 26 0.13 -9.55 1.10
CA LEU A 26 0.15 -10.41 -0.07
C LEU A 26 0.86 -9.76 -1.26
N LEU A 27 0.66 -8.45 -1.46
CA LEU A 27 1.36 -7.68 -2.50
C LEU A 27 2.85 -7.49 -2.18
N GLU A 28 3.20 -7.28 -0.90
CA GLU A 28 4.60 -7.14 -0.47
C GLU A 28 5.39 -8.45 -0.55
N LEU A 29 4.73 -9.58 -0.27
CA LEU A 29 5.29 -10.92 -0.45
C LEU A 29 5.24 -11.39 -1.92
N ALA A 30 4.44 -10.74 -2.77
CA ALA A 30 4.37 -11.12 -4.18
C ALA A 30 5.74 -10.90 -4.84
N PRO A 31 6.29 -11.90 -5.55
CA PRO A 31 7.53 -11.75 -6.28
C PRO A 31 7.28 -10.91 -7.54
N GLY A 32 7.40 -9.59 -7.39
CA GLY A 32 7.28 -8.62 -8.47
C GLY A 32 7.64 -7.23 -7.97
N ASP A 33 8.73 -6.65 -8.47
CA ASP A 33 9.04 -5.25 -8.16
C ASP A 33 7.98 -4.39 -8.86
N PRO A 34 7.28 -3.46 -8.19
CA PRO A 34 6.36 -2.54 -8.88
C PRO A 34 7.05 -1.71 -9.97
N MET A 35 8.40 -1.66 -9.96
CA MET A 35 9.22 -1.06 -11.01
C MET A 35 9.74 -2.05 -12.07
N SER A 36 9.24 -3.30 -12.09
CA SER A 36 9.65 -4.33 -13.06
C SER A 36 9.12 -4.07 -14.47
N ASP A 37 7.97 -3.38 -14.59
CA ASP A 37 7.41 -2.94 -15.87
C ASP A 37 8.03 -1.63 -16.39
N VAL A 38 8.94 -1.00 -15.63
CA VAL A 38 9.60 0.24 -16.07
C VAL A 38 10.61 -0.10 -17.18
N PRO A 39 10.48 0.51 -18.38
CA PRO A 39 11.38 0.24 -19.49
C PRO A 39 12.85 0.48 -19.11
N LEU A 40 13.74 -0.44 -19.52
CA LEU A 40 15.19 -0.33 -19.31
C LEU A 40 15.82 0.91 -19.98
N THR A 41 15.09 1.57 -20.88
CA THR A 41 15.45 2.86 -21.48
C THR A 41 15.40 4.03 -20.50
N VAL A 42 14.77 3.88 -19.33
CA VAL A 42 14.74 4.91 -18.31
C VAL A 42 16.12 5.00 -17.63
N PRO A 43 16.75 6.19 -17.61
CA PRO A 43 18.05 6.37 -16.94
C PRO A 43 17.99 5.92 -15.48
N PRO A 44 19.07 5.32 -14.94
CA PRO A 44 19.10 4.81 -13.57
C PRO A 44 18.81 5.90 -12.53
N GLU A 45 19.18 7.15 -12.80
CA GLU A 45 18.85 8.31 -11.95
C GLU A 45 17.34 8.57 -11.87
N VAL A 46 16.63 8.45 -13.00
CA VAL A 46 15.17 8.64 -13.06
C VAL A 46 14.48 7.46 -12.36
N LYS A 47 15.01 6.25 -12.51
CA LYS A 47 14.52 5.05 -11.82
C LYS A 47 14.67 5.17 -10.30
N ALA A 48 15.78 5.71 -9.82
CA ALA A 48 16.00 6.00 -8.39
C ALA A 48 15.02 7.05 -7.88
N LYS A 49 14.85 8.17 -8.58
CA LYS A 49 13.86 9.20 -8.23
C LYS A 49 12.42 8.67 -8.22
N MET A 50 12.08 7.74 -9.13
CA MET A 50 10.78 7.09 -9.13
C MET A 50 10.61 6.15 -7.93
N ARG A 51 11.63 5.38 -7.54
CA ARG A 51 11.57 4.55 -6.31
C ARG A 51 11.35 5.39 -5.07
N GLU A 52 12.05 6.52 -4.99
CA GLU A 52 11.94 7.49 -3.90
C GLU A 52 10.54 8.12 -3.87
N ALA A 53 10.02 8.54 -5.04
CA ALA A 53 8.68 9.10 -5.19
C ALA A 53 7.56 8.09 -4.85
N LEU A 54 7.77 6.81 -5.15
CA LEU A 54 6.86 5.73 -4.79
C LEU A 54 7.02 5.28 -3.32
N GLY A 55 7.97 5.84 -2.57
CA GLY A 55 8.25 5.47 -1.19
C GLY A 55 8.72 4.03 -1.04
N LEU A 56 9.26 3.41 -2.10
CA LEU A 56 9.70 2.02 -2.09
C LEU A 56 10.88 1.78 -1.15
N ASP A 57 11.63 2.83 -0.83
CA ASP A 57 12.75 2.81 0.13
C ASP A 57 12.29 2.96 1.59
N GLN A 58 11.00 3.15 1.85
CA GLN A 58 10.47 3.32 3.20
C GLN A 58 10.10 1.97 3.85
N PRO A 59 10.09 1.89 5.20
CA PRO A 59 9.65 0.70 5.91
C PRO A 59 8.24 0.26 5.52
N SER A 60 7.96 -1.05 5.60
CA SER A 60 6.67 -1.66 5.21
C SER A 60 5.45 -0.99 5.86
N TYR A 61 5.53 -0.61 7.13
CA TYR A 61 4.46 0.10 7.84
C TYR A 61 4.20 1.50 7.28
N VAL A 62 5.22 2.21 6.79
CA VAL A 62 5.04 3.53 6.16
C VAL A 62 4.44 3.38 4.77
N ARG A 63 4.88 2.36 4.01
CA ARG A 63 4.28 2.02 2.71
C ARG A 63 2.81 1.62 2.83
N TYR A 64 2.42 0.92 3.90
CA TYR A 64 1.02 0.63 4.19
C TYR A 64 0.21 1.91 4.48
N LEU A 65 0.76 2.84 5.26
CA LEU A 65 0.10 4.13 5.54
C LEU A 65 -0.02 5.00 4.28
N LEU A 66 0.99 5.00 3.40
CA LEU A 66 0.94 5.68 2.10
C LEU A 66 -0.08 5.04 1.15
N TRP A 67 -0.25 3.72 1.21
CA TRP A 67 -1.24 2.99 0.42
C TRP A 67 -2.68 3.22 0.91
N LEU A 68 -2.86 3.41 2.22
CA LEU A 68 -4.17 3.67 2.84
C LEU A 68 -4.66 5.12 2.62
N LYS A 69 -3.75 6.04 2.29
CA LYS A 69 -4.01 7.47 2.05
C LYS A 69 -4.75 7.71 0.74
#